data_AF-A0A7S1MXJ2-F1
#
_entry.id   AF-A0A7S1MXJ2-F1
#
_cell.length_a   1.000
_cell.length_b   1.000
_cell.length_c   1.000
_cell.angle_alpha   90.00
_cell.angle_beta   90.00
_cell.angle_gamma   90.00
#
_symmetry.space_group_name_H-M   'P 1'
#
loop_
_entity.id
_entity.type
_entity.pdbx_description
1 polymer ?
#
loop_
_entity_poly.entity_id
_entity_poly.type
_entity_poly.pdbx_seq_one_letter_code
_entity_poly.pdbx_strand_id
1 'polypeptide(L)'
;MAEVLARARDFARQAGMGEGDAWNGSALQRALTEKLQQLASAGGSGDVVGGDDAGTVLAHFRDPGNRAASFTTHGGWPIESPKVDDLVEAGFFYAPLPGCEDRVACYCCGKVLFNWDPEDKIEEAHRLFSPNCNLVTGK
;
A
#
# COMPACT_ATOMS: atom_id res chain seq x y z
N MET A 1 11.87 -8.62 17.14
CA MET A 1 10.54 -9.23 16.91
C MET A 1 9.53 -8.90 18.01
N ALA A 2 9.81 -9.17 19.29
CA ALA A 2 8.86 -8.93 20.40
C ALA A 2 8.43 -7.45 20.55
N GLU A 3 9.33 -6.50 20.30
CA GLU A 3 9.08 -5.08 20.53
C GLU A 3 8.17 -4.43 19.47
N VAL A 4 8.28 -4.86 18.21
CA VAL A 4 7.41 -4.42 17.10
C VAL A 4 5.99 -4.95 17.29
N LEU A 5 5.86 -6.22 17.66
CA LEU A 5 4.57 -6.84 17.97
C LEU A 5 3.93 -6.26 19.23
N ALA A 6 4.73 -5.92 20.25
CA ALA A 6 4.25 -5.24 21.45
C ALA A 6 3.73 -3.83 21.12
N ARG A 7 4.44 -3.07 20.28
CA ARG A 7 3.99 -1.75 19.83
C ARG A 7 2.73 -1.82 18.96
N ALA A 8 2.61 -2.82 18.09
CA ALA A 8 1.39 -3.05 17.31
C ALA A 8 0.20 -3.40 18.21
N ARG A 9 0.40 -4.23 19.25
CA ARG A 9 -0.63 -4.57 20.25
C ARG A 9 -1.04 -3.38 21.11
N ASP A 10 -0.06 -2.61 21.56
CA ASP A 10 -0.28 -1.42 22.38
C ASP A 10 -1.03 -0.34 21.58
N PHE A 11 -0.71 -0.21 20.29
CA PHE A 11 -1.42 0.64 19.35
C PHE A 11 -2.87 0.20 19.14
N ALA A 12 -3.12 -1.10 18.94
CA ALA A 12 -4.46 -1.64 18.82
C ALA A 12 -5.29 -1.36 20.10
N ARG A 13 -4.68 -1.52 21.28
CA ARG A 13 -5.30 -1.18 22.57
C ARG A 13 -5.64 0.31 22.70
N GLN A 14 -4.70 1.20 22.39
CA GLN A 14 -4.88 2.65 22.49
C GLN A 14 -5.92 3.18 21.48
N ALA A 15 -6.12 2.48 20.37
CA ALA A 15 -7.15 2.80 19.39
C ALA A 15 -8.55 2.25 19.78
N GLY A 16 -8.73 1.65 20.96
CA GLY A 16 -10.01 1.10 21.41
C GLY A 16 -10.42 -0.20 20.70
N MET A 17 -9.46 -0.95 20.15
CA MET A 17 -9.71 -2.16 19.36
C MET A 17 -9.67 -3.39 20.28
N GLY A 18 -10.79 -4.09 20.38
CA GLY A 18 -10.96 -5.23 21.28
C GLY A 18 -10.16 -6.46 20.86
N GLU A 19 -9.64 -7.21 21.83
CA GLU A 19 -9.09 -8.56 21.64
C GLU A 19 -10.26 -9.50 21.30
N GLY A 20 -10.59 -9.65 20.00
CA GLY A 20 -11.69 -10.54 19.57
C GLY A 20 -12.05 -10.47 18.09
N ASP A 21 -11.72 -9.39 17.39
CA ASP A 21 -12.02 -9.26 15.96
C ASP A 21 -10.96 -9.96 15.11
N ALA A 22 -11.38 -10.80 14.18
CA ALA A 22 -10.49 -11.39 13.16
C ALA A 22 -10.10 -10.30 12.16
N TRP A 23 -8.98 -9.61 12.43
CA TRP A 23 -8.44 -8.64 11.49
C TRP A 23 -7.86 -9.38 10.29
N ASN A 24 -8.55 -9.27 9.16
CA ASN A 24 -7.97 -9.62 7.87
C ASN A 24 -6.97 -8.54 7.42
N GLY A 25 -6.17 -8.88 6.43
CA GLY A 25 -5.09 -8.06 5.92
C GLY A 25 -5.53 -6.64 5.52
N SER A 26 -6.67 -6.53 4.83
CA SER A 26 -7.27 -5.26 4.42
C SER A 26 -7.76 -4.40 5.59
N ALA A 27 -8.28 -4.99 6.67
CA ALA A 27 -8.67 -4.24 7.87
C ALA A 27 -7.47 -3.56 8.55
N LEU A 28 -6.34 -4.26 8.68
CA LEU A 28 -5.13 -3.68 9.27
C LEU A 28 -4.64 -2.48 8.45
N GLN A 29 -4.65 -2.62 7.12
CA GLN A 29 -4.24 -1.54 6.22
C GLN A 29 -5.14 -0.31 6.33
N ARG A 30 -6.45 -0.50 6.50
CA ARG A 30 -7.40 0.59 6.77
C ARG A 30 -7.07 1.30 8.07
N ALA A 31 -6.96 0.57 9.16
CA ALA A 31 -6.66 1.14 10.48
C ALA A 31 -5.33 1.91 10.50
N LEU A 32 -4.27 1.37 9.89
CA LEU A 32 -2.99 2.06 9.78
C LEU A 32 -3.10 3.34 8.94
N THR A 33 -3.78 3.27 7.79
CA THR A 33 -3.98 4.43 6.91
C THR A 33 -4.78 5.53 7.61
N GLU A 34 -5.89 5.19 8.26
CA GLU A 34 -6.74 6.12 9.00
C GLU A 34 -5.96 6.81 10.12
N LYS A 35 -5.17 6.05 10.89
CA LYS A 35 -4.38 6.65 11.97
C LYS A 35 -3.24 7.53 11.46
N LEU A 36 -2.57 7.15 10.37
CA LEU A 36 -1.57 8.01 9.74
C LEU A 36 -2.19 9.34 9.27
N GLN A 37 -3.40 9.32 8.72
CA GLN A 37 -4.11 10.51 8.30
C GLN A 37 -4.54 11.39 9.49
N GLN A 38 -4.99 10.79 10.59
CA GLN A 38 -5.26 11.49 11.86
C GLN A 38 -4.00 12.16 12.43
N LEU A 39 -2.85 11.49 12.35
CA LEU A 39 -1.56 12.07 12.77
C LEU A 39 -1.11 13.21 11.85
N ALA A 40 -1.31 13.09 10.54
CA ALA A 40 -0.98 14.14 9.57
C ALA A 40 -1.83 15.41 9.74
N SER A 41 -3.06 15.27 10.22
CA SER A 41 -3.97 16.39 10.52
C SER A 41 -3.71 17.04 11.89
N ALA A 42 -2.85 16.44 12.73
CA ALA A 42 -2.39 16.99 13.99
C ALA A 42 -1.03 17.72 13.89
N GLY A 43 -0.36 17.66 12.73
CA GLY A 43 0.89 18.37 12.44
C GLY A 43 0.68 19.47 11.40
N GLY A 44 0.93 20.72 11.79
CA GLY A 44 0.80 21.88 10.90
C GLY A 44 1.67 21.79 9.64
N SER A 45 1.19 22.45 8.60
CA SER A 45 1.79 22.68 7.28
C SER A 45 3.32 22.74 7.32
N GLY A 46 3.97 21.62 7.01
CA GLY A 46 5.35 21.62 6.55
C GLY A 46 5.33 21.69 5.03
N ASP A 47 5.82 22.79 4.47
CA ASP A 47 6.14 22.87 3.05
C ASP A 47 7.07 21.69 2.71
N VAL A 48 6.52 20.66 2.06
CA VAL A 48 7.34 19.63 1.47
C VAL A 48 8.08 20.32 0.34
N VAL A 49 9.38 20.49 0.48
CA VAL A 49 10.25 20.80 -0.65
C VAL A 49 10.18 19.55 -1.53
N GLY A 50 9.25 19.57 -2.47
CA GLY A 50 9.00 18.49 -3.42
C GLY A 50 10.20 18.39 -4.35
N GLY A 51 11.19 17.58 -3.95
CA GLY A 51 12.19 17.06 -4.85
C GLY A 51 11.49 16.30 -5.97
N ASP A 52 11.72 16.75 -7.18
CA ASP A 52 11.27 16.32 -8.50
C ASP A 52 11.60 14.83 -8.85
N ASP A 53 12.17 14.09 -7.90
CA ASP A 53 12.59 12.69 -8.07
C ASP A 53 11.43 11.69 -8.00
N ALA A 54 10.39 11.96 -7.20
CA ALA A 54 9.23 11.07 -7.10
C ALA A 54 8.45 11.00 -8.43
N GLY A 55 8.37 12.12 -9.14
CA GLY A 55 7.78 12.18 -10.49
C GLY A 55 8.55 11.32 -11.49
N THR A 56 9.89 11.32 -11.40
CA THR A 56 10.76 10.54 -12.29
C THR A 56 10.66 9.04 -12.01
N VAL A 57 10.62 8.63 -10.74
CA VAL A 57 10.48 7.21 -10.37
C VAL A 57 9.12 6.66 -10.80
N LEU A 58 8.02 7.39 -10.57
CA LEU A 58 6.68 6.94 -10.98
C LEU A 58 6.52 6.94 -12.52
N ALA A 59 7.18 7.86 -13.22
CA ALA A 59 7.17 7.88 -14.69
C ALA A 59 7.77 6.62 -15.30
N HIS A 60 8.82 6.04 -14.69
CA HIS A 60 9.42 4.77 -15.13
C HIS A 60 8.39 3.63 -15.16
N PHE A 61 7.50 3.59 -14.18
CA PHE A 61 6.47 2.55 -14.03
C PHE A 61 5.18 2.83 -14.83
N ARG A 62 5.13 3.90 -15.64
CA ARG A 62 4.06 4.07 -16.63
C ARG A 62 4.08 2.96 -17.67
N ASP A 63 5.27 2.45 -17.99
CA ASP A 63 5.45 1.28 -18.86
C ASP A 63 5.06 -0.02 -18.12
N PRO A 64 4.10 -0.81 -18.64
CA PRO A 64 3.71 -2.08 -18.02
C PRO A 64 4.84 -3.11 -17.95
N GLY A 65 5.79 -3.09 -18.87
CA GLY A 65 6.97 -3.97 -18.85
C GLY A 65 7.87 -3.68 -17.66
N ASN A 66 8.08 -2.41 -17.32
CA ASN A 66 8.83 -2.03 -16.11
C ASN A 66 8.08 -2.43 -14.82
N ARG A 67 6.74 -2.33 -14.82
CA ARG A 67 5.94 -2.85 -13.70
C ARG A 67 6.09 -4.36 -13.55
N ALA A 68 5.95 -5.13 -14.63
CA ALA A 68 6.12 -6.57 -14.60
C ALA A 68 7.53 -6.99 -14.14
N ALA A 69 8.58 -6.32 -14.64
CA ALA A 69 9.96 -6.58 -14.27
C ALA A 69 10.25 -6.34 -12.77
N SER A 70 9.53 -5.41 -12.14
CA SER A 70 9.70 -5.16 -10.70
C SER A 70 9.38 -6.40 -9.85
N PHE A 71 8.41 -7.23 -10.25
CA PHE A 71 8.01 -8.44 -9.51
C PHE A 71 9.04 -9.57 -9.59
N THR A 72 10.01 -9.52 -10.50
CA THR A 72 11.06 -10.55 -10.62
C THR A 72 12.40 -10.09 -10.08
N THR A 73 12.66 -8.78 -10.04
CA THR A 73 13.95 -8.20 -9.66
C THR A 73 14.24 -8.30 -8.15
N HIS A 74 13.21 -8.40 -7.32
CA HIS A 74 13.33 -8.35 -5.86
C HIS A 74 13.06 -9.69 -5.15
N GLY A 75 13.46 -10.81 -5.77
CA GLY A 75 13.27 -12.14 -5.19
C GLY A 75 11.89 -12.74 -5.42
N GLY A 76 11.04 -12.10 -6.22
CA GLY A 76 9.72 -12.60 -6.58
C GLY A 76 8.59 -12.00 -5.76
N TRP A 77 7.37 -12.10 -6.31
CA TRP A 77 6.14 -11.87 -5.56
C TRP A 77 5.92 -13.04 -4.58
N PRO A 78 5.74 -12.79 -3.27
CA PRO A 78 5.82 -13.84 -2.25
C PRO A 78 4.52 -14.60 -2.01
N ILE A 79 3.39 -14.16 -2.58
CA ILE A 79 2.05 -14.73 -2.33
C ILE A 79 1.34 -15.10 -3.63
N GLU A 80 0.40 -16.04 -3.57
CA GLU A 80 -0.31 -16.54 -4.76
C GLU A 80 -1.46 -15.64 -5.22
N SER A 81 -2.07 -14.90 -4.30
CA SER A 81 -3.17 -13.97 -4.56
C SER A 81 -2.93 -12.67 -3.79
N PRO A 82 -3.05 -11.49 -4.42
CA PRO A 82 -3.40 -11.25 -5.82
C PRO A 82 -2.32 -11.73 -6.82
N LYS A 83 -2.73 -11.99 -8.07
CA LYS A 83 -1.79 -12.36 -9.15
C LYS A 83 -1.02 -11.14 -9.64
N VAL A 84 0.22 -11.38 -10.05
CA VAL A 84 1.12 -10.36 -10.60
C VAL A 84 0.51 -9.69 -11.84
N ASP A 85 -0.06 -10.46 -12.76
CA ASP A 85 -0.65 -9.91 -13.99
C ASP A 85 -1.78 -8.91 -13.67
N ASP A 86 -2.69 -9.29 -12.77
CA ASP A 86 -3.81 -8.43 -12.34
C ASP A 86 -3.30 -7.15 -11.66
N LEU A 87 -2.21 -7.24 -10.88
CA LEU A 87 -1.56 -6.07 -10.25
C LEU A 87 -0.97 -5.13 -11.30
N VAL A 88 -0.25 -5.68 -12.29
CA VAL A 88 0.38 -4.90 -13.37
C VAL A 88 -0.67 -4.19 -14.22
N GLU A 89 -1.77 -4.86 -14.54
CA GLU A 89 -2.91 -4.31 -15.28
C GLU A 89 -3.59 -3.17 -14.51
N ALA A 90 -3.81 -3.34 -13.21
CA ALA A 90 -4.38 -2.31 -12.33
C ALA A 90 -3.41 -1.13 -12.03
N GLY A 91 -2.20 -1.16 -12.60
CA GLY A 91 -1.22 -0.08 -12.51
C GLY A 91 -0.28 -0.16 -11.31
N PHE A 92 -0.14 -1.32 -10.69
CA PHE A 92 0.76 -1.55 -9.57
C PHE A 92 2.11 -2.11 -10.02
N PHE A 93 3.16 -1.70 -9.32
CA PHE A 93 4.50 -2.28 -9.39
C PHE A 93 4.94 -2.73 -8.00
N TYR A 94 5.86 -3.68 -7.94
CA TYR A 94 6.36 -4.25 -6.72
C TYR A 94 7.28 -3.27 -5.99
N ALA A 95 7.00 -3.00 -4.71
CA ALA A 95 7.74 -2.04 -3.90
C ALA A 95 8.01 -2.61 -2.49
N PRO A 96 8.71 -3.76 -2.38
CA PRO A 96 8.87 -4.46 -1.13
C PRO A 96 9.63 -3.62 -0.10
N LEU A 97 9.28 -3.81 1.17
CA LEU A 97 10.02 -3.27 2.30
C LEU A 97 10.29 -4.40 3.28
N PRO A 98 11.45 -4.44 3.97
CA PRO A 98 11.68 -5.43 5.02
C PRO A 98 10.53 -5.43 6.05
N GLY A 99 9.88 -6.58 6.23
CA GLY A 99 8.71 -6.74 7.10
C GLY A 99 7.35 -6.41 6.47
N CYS A 100 7.32 -5.99 5.20
CA CYS A 100 6.12 -5.79 4.37
C CYS A 100 6.44 -6.24 2.93
N GLU A 101 6.54 -7.55 2.76
CA GLU A 101 7.05 -8.17 1.53
C GLU A 101 5.99 -8.24 0.43
N ASP A 102 4.71 -8.16 0.72
CA ASP A 102 3.61 -8.15 -0.26
C ASP A 102 3.19 -6.72 -0.66
N ARG A 103 4.13 -5.79 -0.60
CA ARG A 103 3.87 -4.37 -0.82
C ARG A 103 3.97 -4.00 -2.30
N VAL A 104 2.94 -3.30 -2.80
CA VAL A 104 2.88 -2.72 -4.15
C VAL A 104 2.58 -1.23 -4.10
N ALA A 105 2.94 -0.52 -5.17
CA ALA A 105 2.66 0.91 -5.32
C ALA A 105 2.05 1.21 -6.70
N CYS A 106 1.08 2.11 -6.74
CA CYS A 106 0.47 2.55 -8.00
C CYS A 106 1.38 3.57 -8.71
N TYR A 107 1.68 3.35 -9.99
CA TYR A 107 2.48 4.31 -10.76
C TYR A 107 1.77 5.67 -10.97
N CYS A 108 0.43 5.68 -10.93
CA CYS A 108 -0.36 6.86 -11.24
C CYS A 108 -0.55 7.78 -10.03
N CYS A 109 -1.00 7.23 -8.91
CA CYS A 109 -1.28 8.01 -7.70
C CYS A 109 -0.24 7.85 -6.59
N GLY A 110 0.75 6.96 -6.76
CA GLY A 110 1.75 6.65 -5.74
C GLY A 110 1.20 5.90 -4.52
N LYS A 111 -0.09 5.54 -4.49
CA LYS A 111 -0.68 4.85 -3.33
C LYS A 111 -0.08 3.47 -3.18
N VAL A 112 0.30 3.16 -1.95
CA VAL A 112 0.89 1.90 -1.54
C VAL A 112 -0.17 1.01 -0.90
N LEU A 113 -0.18 -0.26 -1.27
CA LEU A 113 -1.02 -1.32 -0.69
C LEU A 113 -0.14 -2.51 -0.33
N PHE A 114 -0.36 -3.10 0.84
CA PHE A 114 0.31 -4.28 1.37
C PHE A 114 -0.68 -5.09 2.24
N ASN A 115 -0.23 -6.21 2.80
CA ASN A 115 -1.02 -7.10 3.64
C ASN A 115 -2.29 -7.61 2.93
N TRP A 116 -2.11 -8.21 1.75
CA TRP A 116 -3.19 -8.67 0.90
C TRP A 116 -3.82 -9.98 1.41
N ASP A 117 -5.15 -10.03 1.44
CA ASP A 117 -5.88 -11.27 1.64
C ASP A 117 -6.21 -11.96 0.30
N PRO A 118 -6.38 -13.29 0.28
CA PRO A 118 -6.82 -14.00 -0.93
C PRO A 118 -8.18 -13.53 -1.48
N GLU A 119 -9.02 -12.95 -0.64
CA GLU A 119 -10.35 -12.43 -0.98
C GLU A 119 -10.32 -10.97 -1.46
N ASP A 120 -9.19 -10.26 -1.30
CA ASP A 120 -9.08 -8.87 -1.68
C ASP A 120 -9.10 -8.70 -3.20
N LYS A 121 -9.90 -7.74 -3.66
CA LYS A 121 -9.89 -7.32 -5.06
C LYS A 121 -9.06 -6.06 -5.23
N ILE A 122 -8.08 -6.14 -6.12
CA ILE A 122 -7.11 -5.07 -6.39
C ILE A 122 -7.81 -3.74 -6.72
N GLU A 123 -8.78 -3.78 -7.63
CA GLU A 123 -9.58 -2.61 -8.05
C GLU A 123 -10.36 -1.98 -6.90
N GLU A 124 -10.98 -2.80 -6.05
CA GLU A 124 -11.78 -2.34 -4.91
C GLU A 124 -10.88 -1.71 -3.85
N ALA A 125 -9.74 -2.34 -3.53
CA ALA A 125 -8.73 -1.79 -2.64
C ALA A 125 -8.18 -0.46 -3.19
N HIS A 126 -7.82 -0.41 -4.48
CA HIS A 126 -7.33 0.81 -5.11
C HIS A 126 -8.35 1.96 -5.02
N ARG A 127 -9.63 1.67 -5.29
CA ARG A 127 -10.72 2.65 -5.17
C ARG A 127 -10.95 3.10 -3.72
N LEU A 128 -10.88 2.18 -2.77
CA LEU A 128 -11.06 2.48 -1.35
C LEU A 128 -9.97 3.39 -0.81
N PHE A 129 -8.72 3.12 -1.19
CA PHE A 129 -7.54 3.78 -0.64
C PHE A 129 -7.03 4.98 -1.45
N SER A 130 -7.44 5.09 -2.72
CA SER A 130 -7.12 6.21 -3.61
C SER A 130 -8.27 6.49 -4.59
N PRO A 131 -9.43 6.97 -4.11
CA PRO A 131 -10.62 7.18 -4.95
C PRO A 131 -10.43 8.24 -6.05
N ASN A 132 -9.42 9.10 -5.92
CA ASN A 132 -9.10 10.16 -6.87
C ASN A 132 -7.98 9.79 -7.86
N CYS A 133 -7.51 8.54 -7.84
CA CYS A 133 -6.51 8.07 -8.81
C CYS A 133 -7.09 8.09 -10.23
N ASN A 134 -6.32 8.59 -11.22
CA ASN A 134 -6.81 8.68 -12.60
C ASN A 134 -7.18 7.30 -13.18
N LEU A 135 -6.46 6.24 -12.80
CA LEU A 135 -6.79 4.86 -13.18
C LEU A 135 -8.14 4.40 -12.62
N VAL A 136 -8.46 4.78 -11.38
CA VAL A 136 -9.73 4.46 -10.74
C VAL A 136 -10.88 5.28 -11.32
N THR A 137 -10.63 6.55 -11.67
CA THR A 137 -11.64 7.48 -12.20
C THR A 137 -11.82 7.41 -13.72
N GLY A 138 -10.93 6.72 -14.44
CA GLY A 138 -10.94 6.63 -15.90
C GLY A 138 -10.60 7.95 -16.61
N LYS A 139 -9.67 8.73 -16.04
CA LYS A 139 -9.25 10.05 -16.57
C LYS A 139 -7.89 9.99 -17.27
#